data_AF-A0A950L1S7-F1
#
_entry.id   AF-A0A950L1S7-F1
#
_cell.length_a   1.000
_cell.length_b   1.000
_cell.length_c   1.000
_cell.angle_alpha   90.00
_cell.angle_beta   90.00
_cell.angle_gamma   90.00
#
_symmetry.space_group_name_H-M   'P 1'
#
loop_
_entity.id
_entity.type
_entity.pdbx_description
1 polymer ?
#
loop_
_entity_poly.entity_id
_entity_poly.type
_entity_poly.pdbx_seq_one_letter_code
_entity_poly.pdbx_strand_id
1 'polypeptide(L)'
;MPMQVRYSGTVTSPPRFFYSRHSHREHEQFDVRGDDGARFRVVDNVSIAPRVPVQPGDRVTVQGELVRAHVTPPIVHWTHHDPDGRHAGGFIDLNGRFYA
;
A
#
# COMPACT_ATOMS: atom_id res chain seq x y z
N MET A 1 -18.27 5.21 4.96
CA MET A 1 -17.14 6.17 4.94
C MET A 1 -15.88 5.39 4.63
N PRO A 2 -14.93 5.93 3.84
CA PRO A 2 -13.67 5.27 3.58
C PRO A 2 -12.92 5.00 4.90
N MET A 3 -12.43 3.78 5.08
CA MET A 3 -11.76 3.37 6.31
C MET A 3 -10.26 3.66 6.17
N GLN A 4 -9.84 4.82 6.68
CA GLN A 4 -8.43 5.20 6.72
C GLN A 4 -7.66 4.33 7.71
N VAL A 5 -6.46 3.94 7.33
CA VAL A 5 -5.55 3.13 8.14
C VAL A 5 -4.18 3.77 8.19
N ARG A 6 -3.53 3.65 9.36
CA ARG A 6 -2.11 3.93 9.52
C ARG A 6 -1.50 2.88 10.44
N TYR A 7 -0.48 2.19 9.97
CA TYR A 7 0.17 1.13 10.73
C TYR A 7 1.64 0.98 10.35
N SER A 8 2.44 0.47 11.27
CA SER A 8 3.82 0.05 11.02
C SER A 8 3.89 -1.48 11.03
N GLY A 9 4.82 -2.04 10.27
CA GLY A 9 4.96 -3.47 10.15
C GLY A 9 6.18 -3.91 9.36
N THR A 10 6.27 -5.22 9.16
CA THR A 10 7.35 -5.86 8.41
C THR A 10 6.82 -6.39 7.08
N VAL A 11 7.51 -6.08 5.99
CA VAL A 11 7.23 -6.63 4.67
C VAL A 11 7.50 -8.14 4.69
N THR A 12 6.53 -8.92 4.21
CA THR A 12 6.56 -10.39 4.26
C THR A 12 6.63 -11.06 2.89
N SER A 13 6.44 -10.30 1.81
CA SER A 13 6.53 -10.80 0.44
C SER A 13 7.38 -9.88 -0.43
N PRO A 14 8.06 -10.41 -1.47
CA PRO A 14 8.68 -9.55 -2.47
C PRO A 14 7.61 -8.72 -3.20
N PRO A 15 7.96 -7.52 -3.70
CA PRO A 15 7.04 -6.72 -4.49
C PRO A 15 6.70 -7.44 -5.80
N ARG A 16 5.44 -7.36 -6.19
CA ARG A 16 4.92 -7.87 -7.46
C ARG A 16 4.28 -6.74 -8.23
N PHE A 17 4.62 -6.64 -9.51
CA PHE A 17 4.02 -5.67 -10.42
C PHE A 17 2.94 -6.34 -11.26
N PHE A 18 1.82 -5.64 -11.44
CA PHE A 18 0.75 -6.11 -12.31
C PHE A 18 0.01 -4.95 -12.96
N TYR A 19 -0.51 -5.20 -14.16
CA TYR A 19 -1.39 -4.26 -14.85
C TYR A 19 -2.85 -4.58 -14.54
N SER A 20 -3.57 -3.61 -13.97
CA SER A 20 -5.00 -3.74 -13.67
C SER A 20 -5.82 -3.51 -14.94
N ARG A 21 -6.62 -4.50 -15.34
CA ARG A 21 -7.58 -4.37 -16.45
C ARG A 21 -8.77 -3.46 -16.10
N HIS A 22 -9.03 -3.22 -14.82
CA HIS A 22 -10.14 -2.38 -14.37
C HIS A 22 -9.76 -0.89 -14.40
N SER A 23 -8.60 -0.54 -13.83
CA SER A 23 -8.13 0.85 -13.74
C SER A 23 -7.19 1.25 -14.88
N HIS A 24 -6.76 0.31 -15.72
CA HIS A 24 -5.82 0.54 -16.83
C HIS A 24 -4.48 1.13 -16.38
N ARG A 25 -3.97 0.69 -15.22
CA ARG A 25 -2.74 1.21 -14.61
C ARG A 25 -1.85 0.08 -14.07
N GLU A 26 -0.55 0.33 -14.02
CA GLU A 26 0.42 -0.55 -13.36
C GLU A 26 0.36 -0.33 -11.85
N HIS A 27 0.39 -1.43 -11.10
CA HIS A 27 0.39 -1.43 -9.64
C HIS A 27 1.56 -2.24 -9.12
N GLU A 28 2.06 -1.82 -7.97
CA GLU A 28 2.96 -2.58 -7.11
C GLU A 28 2.17 -3.17 -5.95
N GLN A 29 2.49 -4.42 -5.59
CA GLN A 29 1.82 -5.12 -4.51
C GLN A 29 2.82 -5.86 -3.63
N PHE A 30 2.65 -5.74 -2.32
CA PHE A 30 3.37 -6.54 -1.33
C PHE A 30 2.55 -6.70 -0.05
N ASP A 31 2.84 -7.75 0.72
CA ASP A 31 2.15 -8.07 1.96
C ASP A 31 2.97 -7.58 3.15
N VAL A 32 2.31 -6.91 4.10
CA VAL A 32 2.90 -6.41 5.35
C VAL A 32 2.21 -7.09 6.52
N ARG A 33 3.02 -7.56 7.48
CA ARG A 33 2.53 -7.94 8.80
C ARG A 33 2.68 -6.75 9.74
N GLY A 34 1.56 -6.19 10.18
CA GLY A 34 1.52 -5.12 11.17
C GLY A 34 2.11 -5.56 12.51
N ASP A 35 2.54 -4.57 13.30
CA ASP A 35 3.11 -4.79 14.63
C ASP A 35 2.12 -5.41 15.62
N ASP A 36 0.82 -5.22 15.37
CA ASP A 36 -0.29 -5.88 16.08
C ASP A 36 -0.54 -7.33 15.63
N GLY A 37 0.21 -7.81 14.63
CA GLY A 37 0.07 -9.15 14.04
C GLY A 37 -0.94 -9.25 12.89
N ALA A 38 -1.69 -8.18 12.59
CA ALA A 38 -2.58 -8.14 11.43
C ALA A 38 -1.76 -8.27 10.13
N ARG A 39 -2.41 -8.77 9.08
CA ARG A 39 -1.78 -8.90 7.74
C ARG A 39 -2.55 -8.07 6.76
N PHE A 40 -1.86 -7.22 6.02
CA PHE A 40 -2.43 -6.38 4.98
C PHE A 40 -1.67 -6.59 3.68
N ARG A 41 -2.37 -6.40 2.58
CA ARG A 41 -1.78 -6.29 1.26
C ARG A 41 -1.83 -4.85 0.82
N VAL A 42 -0.66 -4.27 0.62
CA VAL A 42 -0.53 -2.94 0.02
C VAL A 42 -0.63 -3.11 -1.49
N VAL A 43 -1.47 -2.30 -2.12
CA VAL A 43 -1.55 -2.16 -3.58
C VAL A 43 -1.37 -0.68 -3.89
N ASP A 44 -0.24 -0.33 -4.49
CA ASP A 44 0.11 1.05 -4.82
C ASP A 44 0.15 1.25 -6.34
N ASN A 45 -0.20 2.45 -6.79
CA ASN A 45 -0.34 2.73 -8.22
C ASN A 45 0.92 3.43 -8.75
N VAL A 46 1.83 2.64 -9.32
CA VAL A 46 3.14 3.11 -9.77
C VAL A 46 3.09 3.99 -11.02
N SER A 47 1.90 4.18 -11.61
CA SER A 47 1.70 5.17 -12.67
C SER A 47 1.60 6.61 -12.15
N ILE A 48 1.33 6.80 -10.86
CA ILE A 48 1.16 8.12 -10.22
C ILE A 48 1.96 8.28 -8.93
N ALA A 49 2.58 7.21 -8.44
CA ALA A 49 3.49 7.20 -7.30
C ALA A 49 4.80 6.49 -7.66
N PRO A 50 5.93 6.81 -7.00
CA PRO A 50 7.19 6.09 -7.21
C PRO A 50 7.11 4.66 -6.67
N ARG A 51 7.76 3.72 -7.37
CA ARG A 51 7.95 2.34 -6.88
C ARG A 51 8.67 2.35 -5.53
N VAL A 52 8.20 1.54 -4.60
CA VAL A 52 8.83 1.39 -3.29
C VAL A 52 9.79 0.21 -3.33
N PRO A 53 11.11 0.40 -3.15
CA PRO A 53 12.11 -0.66 -3.29
C PRO A 53 12.15 -1.58 -2.05
N VAL A 54 10.97 -2.03 -1.58
CA VAL A 54 10.84 -2.90 -0.41
C VAL A 54 11.36 -4.31 -0.70
N GLN A 55 11.86 -4.94 0.36
CA GLN A 55 12.24 -6.34 0.41
C GLN A 55 11.59 -7.03 1.61
N PRO A 56 11.39 -8.36 1.55
CA PRO A 56 10.98 -9.12 2.73
C PRO A 56 11.93 -8.86 3.90
N GLY A 57 11.37 -8.53 5.06
CA GLY A 57 12.14 -8.14 6.26
C GLY A 57 12.21 -6.63 6.50
N ASP A 58 11.94 -5.80 5.50
CA ASP A 58 11.95 -4.35 5.67
C ASP A 58 10.85 -3.86 6.61
N ARG A 59 11.17 -2.82 7.39
CA ARG A 59 10.21 -2.09 8.22
C ARG A 59 9.60 -0.97 7.41
N VAL A 60 8.27 -0.89 7.42
CA VAL A 60 7.53 0.19 6.75
C VAL A 60 6.47 0.78 7.67
N THR A 61 6.16 2.06 7.46
CA THR A 61 4.90 2.66 7.94
C THR A 61 4.03 2.96 6.73
N VAL A 62 2.78 2.51 6.78
CA VAL A 62 1.82 2.65 5.70
C VAL A 62 0.67 3.54 6.19
N GLN A 63 0.31 4.54 5.40
CA GLN A 63 -0.95 5.27 5.52
C GLN A 63 -1.73 5.15 4.21
N GLY A 64 -3.02 4.85 4.31
CA GLY A 64 -3.90 4.75 3.15
C GLY A 64 -5.31 4.34 3.56
N GLU A 65 -6.05 3.71 2.67
CA GLU A 65 -7.44 3.32 2.86
C GLU A 65 -7.62 1.81 2.71
N LEU A 66 -8.38 1.19 3.61
CA LEU A 66 -8.79 -0.21 3.53
C LEU A 66 -9.93 -0.37 2.51
N VAL A 67 -9.58 -0.71 1.26
CA VAL A 67 -10.53 -0.77 0.15
C VAL A 67 -11.19 -2.15 -0.04
N ARG A 68 -10.58 -3.22 0.49
CA ARG A 68 -11.16 -4.57 0.47
C ARG A 68 -10.93 -5.28 1.80
N ALA A 69 -11.89 -5.15 2.72
CA ALA A 69 -11.82 -5.74 4.07
C ALA A 69 -12.11 -7.26 4.10
N HIS A 70 -12.87 -7.79 3.13
CA HIS A 70 -13.36 -9.17 3.13
C HIS A 70 -12.55 -10.12 2.22
N VAL A 71 -11.29 -9.80 1.97
CA VAL A 71 -10.33 -10.66 1.26
C VAL A 71 -9.15 -10.96 2.19
N THR A 72 -8.40 -12.03 1.89
CA THR A 72 -7.30 -12.47 2.75
C THR A 72 -5.97 -12.42 1.99
N PRO A 73 -4.99 -11.58 2.43
CA PRO A 73 -5.14 -10.52 3.42
C PRO A 73 -5.98 -9.33 2.89
N PRO A 74 -6.59 -8.51 3.77
CA PRO A 74 -7.29 -7.29 3.37
C PRO A 74 -6.39 -6.32 2.60
N ILE A 75 -6.97 -5.57 1.64
CA ILE A 75 -6.20 -4.67 0.77
C ILE A 75 -6.26 -3.23 1.25
N VAL A 76 -5.08 -2.65 1.45
CA VAL A 76 -4.85 -1.22 1.65
C VAL A 76 -4.39 -0.62 0.33
N HIS A 77 -5.06 0.45 -0.09
CA HIS A 77 -4.75 1.22 -1.29
C HIS A 77 -4.70 2.72 -0.91
N TRP A 78 -4.70 3.61 -1.90
CA TRP A 78 -4.56 5.05 -1.71
C TRP A 78 -3.37 5.41 -0.83
N THR A 79 -2.26 4.68 -1.00
CA THR A 79 -0.96 4.91 -0.34
C THR A 79 -0.16 6.02 -1.03
N HIS A 80 -0.85 6.90 -1.75
CA HIS A 80 -0.30 7.95 -2.59
C HIS A 80 -1.25 9.15 -2.60
N HIS A 81 -0.82 10.27 -3.20
CA HIS A 81 -1.71 11.40 -3.45
C HIS A 81 -2.73 11.07 -4.56
N ASP A 82 -4.02 11.31 -4.32
CA ASP A 82 -5.06 11.18 -5.35
C ASP A 82 -5.12 12.44 -6.22
N PRO A 83 -4.77 12.38 -7.53
CA PRO A 83 -4.77 13.56 -8.41
C PRO A 83 -6.14 14.23 -8.55
N ASP A 84 -7.23 13.46 -8.39
CA ASP A 84 -8.60 13.96 -8.52
C ASP A 84 -9.18 14.45 -7.17
N GLY A 85 -8.45 14.27 -6.06
CA GLY A 85 -8.84 14.72 -4.72
C GLY A 85 -10.09 14.04 -4.14
N ARG A 86 -10.43 12.83 -4.59
CA ARG A 86 -11.60 12.06 -4.13
C ARG A 86 -11.31 11.22 -2.90
N HIS A 87 -10.05 10.82 -2.73
CA HIS A 87 -9.57 10.05 -1.58
C HIS A 87 -8.58 10.85 -0.75
N ALA A 88 -8.54 10.58 0.57
CA ALA A 88 -7.46 11.08 1.40
C ALA A 88 -6.15 10.44 0.94
N GLY A 89 -5.12 11.27 0.76
CA GLY A 89 -3.80 10.79 0.36
C GLY A 89 -3.12 9.94 1.43
N GLY A 90 -2.28 9.03 0.98
CA GLY A 90 -1.48 8.16 1.82
C GLY A 90 0.01 8.26 1.50
N PHE A 91 0.78 7.37 2.12
CA PHE A 91 2.20 7.20 1.85
C PHE A 91 2.67 5.83 2.32
N ILE A 92 3.83 5.43 1.82
CA ILE A 92 4.66 4.38 2.39
C ILE A 92 5.97 5.02 2.83
N ASP A 93 6.33 4.85 4.10
CA ASP A 93 7.62 5.26 4.66
C ASP A 93 8.50 4.01 4.80
N LEU A 94 9.60 3.98 4.06
CA LEU A 94 10.65 2.98 4.14
C LEU A 94 11.93 3.65 4.65
N ASN A 95 12.31 3.33 5.88
CA ASN A 95 13.54 3.84 6.52
C ASN A 95 13.68 5.38 6.51
N GLY A 96 12.58 6.10 6.72
CA GLY A 96 12.54 7.57 6.75
C GLY A 96 12.37 8.22 5.38
N ARG A 97 12.25 7.43 4.30
CA ARG A 97 11.95 7.91 2.96
C ARG A 97 10.49 7.66 2.63
N PHE A 98 9.78 8.74 2.32
CA PHE A 98 8.37 8.72 1.93
C PHE A 98 8.20 8.48 0.43
N TYR A 99 7.23 7.64 0.09
CA TYR A 99 6.75 7.34 -1.26
C TYR A 99 5.24 7.61 -1.28
N ALA A 100 4.79 8.52 -2.15
CA ALA A 100 3.40 8.96 -2.26
C ALA A 100 3.12 9.57 -3.64
#